data_AF-A0A1G4EN27-F1
#
_entry.id   AF-A0A1G4EN27-F1
#
_cell.length_a   1.000
_cell.length_b   1.000
_cell.length_c   1.000
_cell.angle_alpha   90.00
_cell.angle_beta   90.00
_cell.angle_gamma   90.00
#
_symmetry.space_group_name_H-M   'P 1'
#
loop_
_entity.id
_entity.type
_entity.pdbx_description
1 polymer ?
#
loop_
_entity_poly.entity_id
_entity_poly.type
_entity_poly.pdbx_seq_one_letter_code
_entity_poly.pdbx_strand_id
1 'polypeptide(L)'
;MGIKAENLVIELNFGEETLKPAIKPVITAVQDTEKPVIIEGDALTDPKNVAQREKYIERIEVLHRVEGLLLLPVMEMATTKQVAAFYNVPHSTLKAVIQRNNDELEQDGMYLAKYSEIKETVKMYNASLLESGVGYRGAYVFPKRAILRIGMLLRDSEIAREVRTQLLNIEENTETSTKIIEVNKEIELQHEVAKALISGDLMALAQATAKVSEYKNRHIAKVEGERDQYKAELDVINGTDLISLRNVGLEYLDGISSANLRKFLQYQGVLSNVRADGHYTANVKYAKYFKLSTTVKNDRLCKTLKATREGAIFIAELYEKHNIKKSA
;
A
#
# COMPACT_ATOMS: atom_id res chain seq x y z
N MET A 1 72.60 18.63 -10.72
CA MET A 1 72.81 19.05 -9.32
C MET A 1 71.42 19.13 -8.69
N GLY A 2 70.88 18.15 -7.98
CA GLY A 2 71.51 17.13 -7.14
C GLY A 2 71.60 17.64 -5.70
N ILE A 3 70.46 17.73 -5.00
CA ILE A 3 70.43 18.06 -3.57
C ILE A 3 70.62 16.74 -2.80
N LYS A 4 71.59 16.80 -1.89
CA LYS A 4 72.22 15.67 -1.20
C LYS A 4 71.29 15.02 -0.18
N ALA A 5 71.36 13.70 -0.18
CA ALA A 5 70.79 12.80 0.81
C ALA A 5 71.72 12.69 2.01
N GLU A 6 71.44 13.42 3.09
CA GLU A 6 72.01 13.20 4.42
C GLU A 6 70.90 13.40 5.44
N ASN A 7 70.11 12.33 5.62
CA ASN A 7 69.54 11.84 6.88
C ASN A 7 68.47 10.77 6.57
N LEU A 8 68.95 9.63 6.06
CA LEU A 8 68.23 8.36 6.06
C LEU A 8 68.87 7.52 7.17
N VAL A 9 68.11 7.22 8.22
CA VAL A 9 68.37 6.04 9.06
C VAL A 9 67.08 5.22 9.04
N ILE A 10 67.20 4.04 8.44
CA ILE A 10 66.20 2.99 8.42
C ILE A 10 66.40 2.20 9.70
N GLU A 11 65.36 2.05 10.53
CA GLU A 11 65.24 0.89 11.40
C GLU A 11 63.85 0.27 11.23
N LEU A 12 63.84 -0.93 10.65
CA LEU A 12 62.73 -1.89 10.66
C LEU A 12 62.96 -2.84 11.83
N ASN A 13 61.98 -2.96 12.74
CA ASN A 13 61.72 -4.17 13.55
C ASN A 13 60.33 -4.01 14.19
N PHE A 14 59.33 -4.81 13.80
CA PHE A 14 59.02 -6.21 14.19
C PHE A 14 58.60 -6.37 15.65
N GLY A 15 57.27 -6.44 15.87
CA GLY A 15 56.67 -7.24 16.96
C GLY A 15 56.21 -6.51 18.23
N GLU A 16 55.00 -6.88 18.65
CA GLU A 16 54.46 -6.98 20.02
C GLU A 16 53.54 -5.87 20.61
N GLU A 17 52.29 -6.33 20.78
CA GLU A 17 51.32 -6.12 21.86
C GLU A 17 50.60 -4.78 22.04
N THR A 18 49.33 -4.79 21.62
CA THR A 18 48.28 -3.86 22.02
C THR A 18 47.84 -4.13 23.46
N LEU A 19 48.15 -3.21 24.38
CA LEU A 19 47.56 -3.16 25.72
C LEU A 19 46.35 -2.21 25.76
N LYS A 20 45.20 -2.79 26.13
CA LYS A 20 43.87 -2.21 26.36
C LYS A 20 43.86 -0.97 27.28
N PRO A 21 42.81 -0.12 27.18
CA PRO A 21 42.19 0.45 28.36
C PRO A 21 40.75 -0.06 28.56
N ALA A 22 40.46 -0.34 29.83
CA ALA A 22 39.28 -0.99 30.36
C ALA A 22 37.99 -0.17 30.19
N ILE A 23 36.97 -0.77 29.60
CA ILE A 23 35.58 -0.29 29.68
C ILE A 23 34.95 -0.92 30.92
N LYS A 24 34.70 -0.10 31.96
CA LYS A 24 33.83 -0.48 33.08
C LYS A 24 32.37 -0.50 32.59
N PRO A 25 31.59 -1.57 32.81
CA PRO A 25 30.17 -1.57 32.48
C PRO A 25 29.41 -0.71 33.50
N VAL A 26 28.85 0.41 33.05
CA VAL A 26 27.81 1.13 33.80
C VAL A 26 26.50 0.43 33.52
N ILE A 27 26.05 -0.39 34.47
CA ILE A 27 24.70 -0.94 34.49
C ILE A 27 23.80 0.17 35.04
N THR A 28 23.19 0.94 34.14
CA THR A 28 22.07 1.80 34.51
C THR A 28 20.81 0.94 34.49
N ALA A 29 20.27 0.66 35.67
CA ALA A 29 18.96 0.03 35.81
C ALA A 29 17.91 0.89 35.10
N VAL A 30 17.34 0.37 34.02
CA VAL A 30 16.17 0.94 33.36
C VAL A 30 15.02 0.68 34.31
N GLN A 31 14.59 1.73 35.03
CA GLN A 31 13.32 1.68 35.75
C GLN A 31 12.22 1.67 34.70
N ASP A 32 11.55 0.53 34.57
CA ASP A 32 10.28 0.40 33.89
C ASP A 32 9.25 1.29 34.61
N THR A 33 9.19 2.55 34.20
CA THR A 33 7.99 3.37 34.37
C THR A 33 7.33 3.46 33.01
N GLU A 34 6.58 2.42 32.65
CA GLU A 34 5.60 2.47 31.58
C GLU A 34 4.53 3.51 31.98
N LYS A 35 4.79 4.78 31.65
CA LYS A 35 3.70 5.72 31.42
C LYS A 35 2.97 5.22 30.18
N PRO A 36 1.65 5.02 30.22
CA PRO A 36 0.91 4.63 29.04
C PRO A 36 1.08 5.74 28.00
N VAL A 37 1.68 5.38 26.87
CA VAL A 37 1.73 6.22 25.68
C VAL A 37 0.27 6.43 25.27
N ILE A 38 -0.20 7.67 25.37
CA ILE A 38 -1.50 8.07 24.84
C ILE A 38 -1.36 8.05 23.33
N ILE A 39 -1.64 6.89 22.72
CA ILE A 39 -1.80 6.77 21.28
C ILE A 39 -3.16 7.37 20.96
N GLU A 40 -3.17 8.38 20.09
CA GLU A 40 -4.35 9.17 19.73
C GLU A 40 -5.49 8.28 19.20
N GLY A 41 -6.40 7.87 20.09
CA GLY A 41 -7.60 7.11 19.75
C GLY A 41 -8.65 7.92 18.97
N ASP A 42 -8.35 9.16 18.58
CA ASP A 42 -9.32 10.08 17.95
C ASP A 42 -9.47 9.85 16.42
N ALA A 43 -8.64 8.99 15.82
CA ALA A 43 -8.74 8.67 14.39
C ALA A 43 -10.01 7.86 14.04
N LEU A 44 -10.50 6.99 14.93
CA LEU A 44 -11.68 6.15 14.66
C LEU A 44 -13.01 6.87 14.90
N THR A 45 -13.00 7.93 15.71
CA THR A 45 -14.16 8.72 16.12
C THR A 45 -14.58 9.77 15.09
N ASP A 46 -13.70 10.10 14.13
CA ASP A 46 -14.00 11.09 13.10
C ASP A 46 -14.99 10.56 12.04
N PRO A 47 -16.04 11.32 11.68
CA PRO A 47 -17.05 10.88 10.73
C PRO A 47 -16.50 10.59 9.34
N LYS A 48 -15.35 11.17 8.97
CA LYS A 48 -14.69 10.97 7.67
C LYS A 48 -13.97 9.62 7.55
N ASN A 49 -13.65 8.95 8.65
CA ASN A 49 -12.81 7.75 8.68
C ASN A 49 -13.63 6.44 8.62
N VAL A 50 -14.67 6.42 7.80
CA VAL A 50 -15.55 5.25 7.60
C VAL A 50 -14.76 4.03 7.10
N ALA A 51 -13.84 4.24 6.15
CA ALA A 51 -13.04 3.16 5.56
C ALA A 51 -12.12 2.47 6.59
N GLN A 52 -11.61 3.24 7.56
CA GLN A 52 -10.76 2.69 8.60
C GLN A 52 -11.60 1.86 9.60
N ARG A 53 -12.81 2.32 9.97
CA ARG A 53 -13.73 1.53 10.81
C ARG A 53 -14.14 0.21 10.16
N GLU A 54 -14.36 0.20 8.84
CA GLU A 54 -14.73 -1.00 8.10
C GLU A 54 -13.66 -2.10 8.20
N LYS A 55 -12.38 -1.74 8.23
CA LYS A 55 -11.26 -2.69 8.37
C LYS A 55 -11.30 -3.51 9.66
N TYR A 56 -11.87 -2.96 10.75
CA TYR A 56 -11.86 -3.61 12.07
C TYR A 56 -13.20 -4.23 12.46
N ILE A 57 -14.26 -4.07 11.65
CA ILE A 57 -15.62 -4.49 12.00
C ILE A 57 -15.75 -6.01 12.23
N GLU A 58 -14.89 -6.80 11.59
CA GLU A 58 -14.86 -8.25 11.70
C GLU A 58 -14.15 -8.75 12.98
N ARG A 59 -13.41 -7.88 13.68
CA ARG A 59 -12.62 -8.22 14.87
C ARG A 59 -13.47 -8.23 16.15
N ILE A 60 -14.53 -9.02 16.12
CA ILE A 60 -15.50 -9.17 17.23
C ILE A 60 -14.83 -9.72 18.51
N GLU A 61 -13.72 -10.43 18.36
CA GLU A 61 -12.92 -11.00 19.47
C GLU A 61 -12.51 -9.95 20.51
N VAL A 62 -12.33 -8.68 20.11
CA VAL A 62 -11.96 -7.60 21.03
C VAL A 62 -13.02 -7.36 22.10
N LEU A 63 -14.30 -7.55 21.78
CA LEU A 63 -15.40 -7.37 22.74
C LEU A 63 -15.37 -8.39 23.88
N HIS A 64 -14.72 -9.54 23.70
CA HIS A 64 -14.57 -10.53 24.77
C HIS A 64 -13.43 -10.19 25.73
N ARG A 65 -12.48 -9.34 25.32
CA ARG A 65 -11.30 -8.98 26.09
C ARG A 65 -11.51 -7.73 26.97
N VAL A 66 -12.40 -6.82 26.57
CA VAL A 66 -12.64 -5.51 27.23
C VAL A 66 -13.84 -5.56 28.18
N GLU A 67 -13.81 -6.48 29.16
CA GLU A 67 -14.96 -6.79 30.03
C GLU A 67 -16.11 -7.53 29.32
N GLY A 68 -16.69 -8.52 30.01
CA GLY A 68 -17.66 -9.44 29.40
C GLY A 68 -18.95 -8.74 29.00
N LEU A 69 -19.14 -8.50 27.70
CA LEU A 69 -20.38 -7.99 27.14
C LEU A 69 -21.57 -8.87 27.56
N LEU A 70 -22.47 -8.29 28.38
CA LEU A 70 -23.72 -8.94 28.79
C LEU A 70 -24.73 -8.92 27.63
N LEU A 71 -24.65 -9.91 26.76
CA LEU A 71 -25.60 -10.14 25.67
C LEU A 71 -26.94 -10.68 26.20
N LEU A 72 -28.03 -10.45 25.46
CA LEU A 72 -29.30 -11.13 25.75
C LEU A 72 -29.10 -12.65 25.67
N PRO A 73 -29.54 -13.43 26.67
CA PRO A 73 -29.54 -14.88 26.58
C PRO A 73 -30.28 -15.31 25.31
N VAL A 74 -29.72 -16.28 24.57
CA VAL A 74 -30.27 -16.89 23.35
C VAL A 74 -30.05 -16.09 22.04
N MET A 75 -30.01 -14.76 22.06
CA MET A 75 -30.03 -13.97 20.81
C MET A 75 -28.65 -13.48 20.31
N GLU A 76 -27.58 -13.56 21.11
CA GLU A 76 -26.27 -12.92 20.81
C GLU A 76 -26.34 -11.42 20.45
N MET A 77 -27.48 -10.78 20.68
CA MET A 77 -27.72 -9.34 20.46
C MET A 77 -27.78 -8.61 21.80
N ALA A 78 -27.46 -7.32 21.80
CA ALA A 78 -27.68 -6.44 22.94
C ALA A 78 -28.75 -5.39 22.63
N THR A 79 -29.48 -4.94 23.65
CA THR A 79 -30.37 -3.79 23.56
C THR A 79 -29.60 -2.48 23.72
N THR A 80 -30.21 -1.35 23.34
CA THR A 80 -29.64 -0.01 23.60
C THR A 80 -29.24 0.19 25.06
N LYS A 81 -30.04 -0.32 26.01
CA LYS A 81 -29.74 -0.18 27.45
C LYS A 81 -28.52 -0.99 27.87
N GLN A 82 -28.37 -2.20 27.34
CA GLN A 82 -27.22 -3.06 27.63
C GLN A 82 -25.94 -2.50 27.00
N VAL A 83 -26.00 -1.99 25.77
CA VAL A 83 -24.82 -1.37 25.12
C VAL A 83 -24.40 -0.09 25.86
N ALA A 84 -25.36 0.71 26.33
CA ALA A 84 -25.08 1.89 27.15
C ALA A 84 -24.39 1.51 28.48
N ALA A 85 -24.85 0.44 29.13
CA ALA A 85 -24.23 -0.09 30.33
C ALA A 85 -22.82 -0.64 30.06
N PHE A 86 -22.63 -1.37 28.95
CA PHE A 86 -21.34 -1.92 28.55
C PHE A 86 -20.28 -0.84 28.36
N TYR A 87 -20.61 0.26 27.66
CA TYR A 87 -19.66 1.35 27.45
C TYR A 87 -19.65 2.40 28.57
N ASN A 88 -20.39 2.19 29.66
CA ASN A 88 -20.57 3.15 30.75
C ASN A 88 -20.95 4.56 30.27
N VAL A 89 -21.91 4.65 29.33
CA VAL A 89 -22.39 5.91 28.75
C VAL A 89 -23.88 6.12 29.03
N PRO A 90 -24.34 7.37 29.17
CA PRO A 90 -25.76 7.62 29.37
C PRO A 90 -26.54 7.27 28.09
N HIS A 91 -27.78 6.80 28.29
CA HIS A 91 -28.67 6.38 27.19
C HIS A 91 -28.91 7.49 26.14
N SER A 92 -28.87 8.77 26.54
CA SER A 92 -28.97 9.92 25.65
C SER A 92 -27.79 10.02 24.67
N THR A 93 -26.56 9.77 25.12
CA THR A 93 -25.36 9.79 24.28
C THR A 93 -25.44 8.70 23.23
N LEU A 94 -25.81 7.49 23.62
CA LEU A 94 -25.94 6.39 22.67
C LEU A 94 -27.03 6.66 21.62
N LYS A 95 -28.17 7.25 22.02
CA LYS A 95 -29.22 7.66 21.09
C LYS A 95 -28.72 8.70 20.08
N ALA A 96 -27.90 9.66 20.51
CA ALA A 96 -27.31 10.65 19.62
C ALA A 96 -26.31 10.03 18.63
N VAL A 97 -25.52 9.04 19.06
CA VAL A 97 -24.61 8.29 18.17
C VAL A 97 -25.40 7.51 17.13
N ILE A 98 -26.46 6.81 17.55
CA ILE A 98 -27.34 6.08 16.64
C ILE A 98 -27.97 7.01 15.60
N GLN A 99 -28.44 8.19 16.01
CA GLN A 99 -29.06 9.14 15.09
C GLN A 99 -28.09 9.74 14.07
N ARG A 100 -26.83 9.96 14.46
CA ARG A 100 -25.82 10.55 13.57
C ARG A 100 -25.27 9.53 12.56
N ASN A 101 -25.18 8.26 12.97
CA ASN A 101 -24.47 7.22 12.22
C ASN A 101 -25.39 6.03 11.91
N ASN A 102 -26.69 6.30 11.68
CA ASN A 102 -27.71 5.28 11.46
C ASN A 102 -27.37 4.39 10.24
N ASP A 103 -26.92 4.99 9.14
CA ASP A 103 -26.57 4.25 7.91
C ASP A 103 -25.47 3.20 8.15
N GLU A 104 -24.41 3.52 8.92
CA GLU A 104 -23.33 2.58 9.24
C GLU A 104 -23.82 1.45 10.15
N LEU A 105 -24.65 1.77 11.14
CA LEU A 105 -25.14 0.79 12.11
C LEU A 105 -26.17 -0.18 11.50
N GLU A 106 -27.03 0.31 10.60
CA GLU A 106 -27.98 -0.54 9.86
C GLU A 106 -27.25 -1.51 8.92
N GLN A 107 -26.17 -1.07 8.28
CA GLN A 107 -25.30 -1.95 7.48
C GLN A 107 -24.65 -3.06 8.31
N ASP A 108 -24.33 -2.80 9.58
CA ASP A 108 -23.82 -3.81 10.50
C ASP A 108 -24.91 -4.75 11.06
N GLY A 109 -26.18 -4.52 10.71
CA GLY A 109 -27.32 -5.34 11.12
C GLY A 109 -28.07 -4.84 12.35
N MET A 110 -27.91 -3.57 12.75
CA MET A 110 -28.81 -2.92 13.70
C MET A 110 -30.22 -2.81 13.09
N TYR A 111 -31.25 -3.19 13.85
CA TYR A 111 -32.63 -2.92 13.45
C TYR A 111 -33.54 -2.70 14.66
N LEU A 112 -34.73 -2.15 14.39
CA LEU A 112 -35.78 -1.98 15.40
C LEU A 112 -36.61 -3.28 15.48
N ALA A 113 -36.40 -4.07 16.52
CA ALA A 113 -37.15 -5.29 16.76
C ALA A 113 -38.45 -4.99 17.53
N LYS A 114 -39.56 -5.59 17.11
CA LYS A 114 -40.85 -5.45 17.82
C LYS A 114 -40.82 -6.25 19.12
N TYR A 115 -41.63 -5.82 20.09
CA TYR A 115 -41.75 -6.53 21.37
C TYR A 115 -42.16 -7.99 21.19
N SER A 116 -43.05 -8.29 20.24
CA SER A 116 -43.48 -9.66 19.93
C SER A 116 -42.33 -10.54 19.45
N GLU A 117 -41.46 -10.03 18.60
CA GLU A 117 -40.32 -10.76 18.02
C GLU A 117 -39.27 -11.10 19.10
N ILE A 118 -38.98 -10.15 19.99
CA ILE A 118 -38.04 -10.36 21.10
C ILE A 118 -38.65 -11.32 22.15
N LYS A 119 -39.96 -11.23 22.38
CA LYS A 119 -40.67 -12.11 23.32
C LYS A 119 -40.68 -13.57 22.87
N GLU A 120 -40.90 -13.81 21.58
CA GLU A 120 -40.91 -15.17 21.01
C GLU A 120 -39.54 -15.85 21.06
N THR A 121 -38.47 -15.05 20.90
CA THR A 121 -37.09 -15.53 20.80
C THR A 121 -36.43 -15.76 22.16
N VAL A 122 -36.63 -14.85 23.13
CA VAL A 122 -35.91 -14.91 24.42
C VAL A 122 -36.58 -15.87 25.43
N LYS A 123 -37.84 -16.29 25.21
CA LYS A 123 -38.62 -17.18 26.11
C LYS A 123 -38.54 -16.80 27.62
N MET A 124 -38.17 -15.57 27.96
CA MET A 124 -38.11 -15.08 29.34
C MET A 124 -39.43 -14.42 29.73
N TYR A 125 -39.77 -14.52 31.01
CA TYR A 125 -40.92 -13.84 31.62
C TYR A 125 -40.87 -12.32 31.36
N ASN A 126 -42.02 -11.73 30.98
CA ASN A 126 -42.15 -10.33 30.52
C ASN A 126 -41.47 -9.28 31.44
N ALA A 127 -41.33 -9.56 32.74
CA ALA A 127 -40.69 -8.66 33.70
C ALA A 127 -39.20 -8.41 33.38
N SER A 128 -38.47 -9.44 32.93
CA SER A 128 -37.03 -9.32 32.63
C SER A 128 -36.73 -8.57 31.33
N LEU A 129 -37.69 -8.57 30.37
CA LEU A 129 -37.56 -7.88 29.09
C LEU A 129 -37.64 -6.35 29.26
N LEU A 130 -38.55 -5.86 30.10
CA LEU A 130 -38.66 -4.44 30.44
C LEU A 130 -37.42 -3.95 31.19
N GLU A 131 -36.91 -4.75 32.13
CA GLU A 131 -35.66 -4.46 32.85
C GLU A 131 -34.46 -4.39 31.90
N SER A 132 -34.44 -5.25 30.89
CA SER A 132 -33.44 -5.25 29.81
C SER A 132 -33.60 -4.07 28.83
N GLY A 133 -34.57 -3.18 29.04
CA GLY A 133 -34.76 -1.97 28.22
C GLY A 133 -35.63 -2.18 26.97
N VAL A 134 -36.35 -3.31 26.88
CA VAL A 134 -37.28 -3.59 25.78
C VAL A 134 -38.66 -3.03 26.14
N GLY A 135 -39.03 -1.89 25.55
CA GLY A 135 -40.35 -1.32 25.70
C GLY A 135 -41.40 -2.08 24.87
N TYR A 136 -42.68 -1.93 25.22
CA TYR A 136 -43.80 -2.53 24.47
C TYR A 136 -43.88 -2.08 23.00
N ARG A 137 -43.25 -0.95 22.65
CA ARG A 137 -43.18 -0.43 21.27
C ARG A 137 -42.03 -1.05 20.45
N GLY A 138 -41.22 -1.92 21.05
CA GLY A 138 -39.99 -2.44 20.47
C GLY A 138 -38.72 -1.74 20.98
N ALA A 139 -37.57 -2.28 20.61
CA ALA A 139 -36.26 -1.74 20.98
C ALA A 139 -35.24 -1.99 19.85
N TYR A 140 -34.23 -1.14 19.78
CA TYR A 140 -33.10 -1.39 18.89
C TYR A 140 -32.26 -2.53 19.45
N VAL A 141 -31.98 -3.51 18.58
CA VAL A 141 -31.12 -4.65 18.86
C VAL A 141 -29.85 -4.52 18.04
N PHE A 142 -28.73 -4.81 18.68
CA PHE A 142 -27.39 -4.63 18.13
C PHE A 142 -26.67 -5.98 18.08
N PRO A 143 -26.25 -6.45 16.89
CA PRO A 143 -25.32 -7.57 16.79
C PRO A 143 -23.93 -7.15 17.29
N LYS A 144 -23.08 -8.13 17.62
CA LYS A 144 -21.70 -7.90 18.08
C LYS A 144 -20.92 -6.91 17.18
N ARG A 145 -21.14 -6.96 15.85
CA ARG A 145 -20.56 -6.01 14.88
C ARG A 145 -20.98 -4.56 15.15
N ALA A 146 -22.28 -4.31 15.30
CA ALA A 146 -22.80 -2.97 15.58
C ALA A 146 -22.36 -2.46 16.97
N ILE A 147 -22.24 -3.36 17.96
CA ILE A 147 -21.72 -3.03 19.29
C ILE A 147 -20.26 -2.58 19.20
N LEU A 148 -19.44 -3.28 18.42
CA LEU A 148 -18.06 -2.89 18.17
C LEU A 148 -17.97 -1.53 17.47
N ARG A 149 -18.82 -1.28 16.45
CA ARG A 149 -18.85 0.02 15.75
C ARG A 149 -19.23 1.16 16.69
N ILE A 150 -20.17 0.95 17.61
CA ILE A 150 -20.50 1.92 18.66
C ILE A 150 -19.26 2.24 19.51
N GLY A 151 -18.45 1.25 19.88
CA GLY A 151 -17.20 1.46 20.61
C GLY A 151 -16.16 2.27 19.82
N MET A 152 -16.13 2.15 18.50
CA MET A 152 -15.26 2.97 17.66
C MET A 152 -15.73 4.44 17.57
N LEU A 153 -17.04 4.67 17.70
CA LEU A 153 -17.68 5.98 17.55
C LEU A 153 -17.77 6.78 18.87
N LEU A 154 -17.68 6.10 20.02
CA LEU A 154 -17.74 6.75 21.32
C LEU A 154 -16.39 7.38 21.67
N ARG A 155 -16.36 8.71 21.77
CA ARG A 155 -15.15 9.47 22.10
C ARG A 155 -14.78 9.39 23.59
N ASP A 156 -15.75 9.65 24.45
CA ASP A 156 -15.51 9.95 25.87
C ASP A 156 -15.66 8.74 26.81
N SER A 157 -15.96 7.55 26.27
CA SER A 157 -16.06 6.33 27.08
C SER A 157 -14.68 5.70 27.30
N GLU A 158 -14.35 5.40 28.56
CA GLU A 158 -13.10 4.74 28.94
C GLU A 158 -13.01 3.33 28.35
N ILE A 159 -14.12 2.58 28.42
CA ILE A 159 -14.26 1.23 27.86
C ILE A 159 -14.13 1.29 26.33
N ALA A 160 -14.78 2.27 25.68
CA ALA A 160 -14.64 2.47 24.24
C ALA A 160 -13.23 2.86 23.82
N ARG A 161 -12.52 3.64 24.65
CA ARG A 161 -11.11 3.96 24.44
C ARG A 161 -10.25 2.69 24.51
N GLU A 162 -10.49 1.83 25.48
CA GLU A 162 -9.78 0.56 25.59
C GLU A 162 -10.06 -0.37 24.39
N VAL A 163 -11.32 -0.48 23.94
CA VAL A 163 -11.67 -1.20 22.71
C VAL A 163 -10.87 -0.68 21.51
N ARG A 164 -10.82 0.65 21.30
CA ARG A 164 -10.04 1.26 20.22
C ARG A 164 -8.55 0.94 20.35
N THR A 165 -7.97 1.05 21.55
CA THR A 165 -6.57 0.70 21.81
C THR A 165 -6.28 -0.77 21.50
N GLN A 166 -7.15 -1.69 21.90
CA GLN A 166 -6.96 -3.11 21.62
C GLN A 166 -7.09 -3.44 20.12
N LEU A 167 -8.01 -2.78 19.40
CA LEU A 167 -8.14 -2.95 17.95
C LEU A 167 -6.87 -2.51 17.21
N LEU A 168 -6.29 -1.38 17.60
CA LEU A 168 -5.04 -0.84 17.06
C LEU A 168 -3.84 -1.74 17.42
N ASN A 169 -3.73 -2.17 18.68
CA ASN A 169 -2.64 -3.06 19.11
C ASN A 169 -2.65 -4.39 18.35
N ILE A 170 -3.82 -4.95 18.01
CA ILE A 170 -3.89 -6.18 17.21
C ILE A 170 -3.37 -5.94 15.79
N GLU A 171 -3.70 -4.80 15.18
CA GLU A 171 -3.18 -4.46 13.85
C GLU A 171 -1.68 -4.26 13.85
N GLU A 172 -1.17 -3.45 14.78
CA GLU A 172 0.27 -3.22 14.94
C GLU A 172 1.00 -4.55 15.16
N ASN A 173 0.45 -5.45 15.98
CA ASN A 173 1.06 -6.77 16.20
C ASN A 173 0.99 -7.67 14.97
N THR A 174 -0.03 -7.60 14.11
CA THR A 174 -0.06 -8.39 12.86
C THR A 174 0.96 -7.91 11.83
N GLU A 175 1.14 -6.59 11.67
CA GLU A 175 2.13 -6.02 10.77
C GLU A 175 3.56 -6.10 11.32
N THR A 176 3.70 -5.99 12.64
CA THR A 176 5.00 -6.10 13.32
C THR A 176 5.40 -7.57 13.44
N SER A 177 4.47 -8.50 13.67
CA SER A 177 4.77 -9.94 13.71
C SER A 177 5.33 -10.44 12.39
N THR A 178 4.73 -10.07 11.26
CA THR A 178 5.26 -10.44 9.93
C THR A 178 6.65 -9.87 9.69
N LYS A 179 6.89 -8.59 10.00
CA LYS A 179 8.23 -7.98 9.93
C LYS A 179 9.23 -8.63 10.90
N ILE A 180 8.82 -8.95 12.11
CA ILE A 180 9.65 -9.62 13.14
C ILE A 180 10.02 -11.04 12.66
N ILE A 181 9.09 -11.79 12.06
CA ILE A 181 9.36 -13.12 11.52
C ILE A 181 10.42 -13.05 10.41
N GLU A 182 10.33 -12.06 9.52
CA GLU A 182 11.31 -11.87 8.45
C GLU A 182 12.68 -11.43 8.97
N VAL A 183 12.71 -10.48 9.91
CA VAL A 183 13.94 -10.02 10.57
C VAL A 183 14.60 -11.16 11.34
N ASN A 184 13.83 -11.94 12.10
CA ASN A 184 14.35 -13.10 12.83
C ASN A 184 14.92 -14.15 11.87
N LYS A 185 14.28 -14.36 10.71
CA LYS A 185 14.78 -15.30 9.70
C LYS A 185 16.06 -14.81 9.05
N GLU A 186 16.18 -13.52 8.77
CA GLU A 186 17.42 -12.93 8.27
C GLU A 186 18.55 -13.07 9.31
N ILE A 187 18.28 -12.77 10.58
CA ILE A 187 19.25 -12.92 11.68
C ILE A 187 19.70 -14.37 11.82
N GLU A 188 18.79 -15.34 11.71
CA GLU A 188 19.11 -16.78 11.75
C GLU A 188 20.08 -17.17 10.62
N LEU A 189 19.79 -16.75 9.39
CA LEU A 189 20.64 -17.04 8.23
C LEU A 189 22.01 -16.34 8.34
N GLN A 190 22.05 -15.10 8.84
CA GLN A 190 23.31 -14.41 9.11
C GLN A 190 24.11 -15.08 10.24
N HIS A 191 23.43 -15.65 11.24
CA HIS A 191 24.08 -16.41 12.30
C HIS A 191 24.66 -17.73 11.78
N GLU A 192 24.01 -18.40 10.83
CA GLU A 192 24.61 -19.55 10.12
C GLU A 192 25.91 -19.15 9.41
N VAL A 193 25.92 -18.00 8.71
CA VAL A 193 27.13 -17.44 8.07
C VAL A 193 28.23 -17.17 9.11
N ALA A 194 27.87 -16.52 10.23
CA ALA A 194 28.82 -16.23 11.29
C ALA A 194 29.41 -17.50 11.93
N LYS A 195 28.59 -18.52 12.17
CA LYS A 195 29.04 -19.82 12.68
C LYS A 195 30.00 -20.52 11.71
N ALA A 196 29.67 -20.54 10.41
CA ALA A 196 30.51 -21.15 9.39
C ALA A 196 31.85 -20.41 9.22
N LEU A 197 31.84 -19.08 9.39
CA LEU A 197 33.04 -18.25 9.36
C LEU A 197 33.95 -18.53 10.58
N ILE A 198 33.37 -18.67 11.78
CA ILE A 198 34.10 -19.02 13.00
C ILE A 198 34.66 -20.45 12.93
N SER A 199 33.90 -21.40 12.35
CA SER A 199 34.36 -22.79 12.21
C SER A 199 35.43 -22.98 11.14
N GLY A 200 35.70 -21.96 10.31
CA GLY A 200 36.70 -22.03 9.24
C GLY A 200 36.33 -22.96 8.08
N ASP A 201 35.07 -23.39 7.99
CA ASP A 201 34.59 -24.27 6.92
C ASP A 201 34.12 -23.43 5.73
N LEU A 202 34.98 -23.36 4.71
CA LEU A 202 34.75 -22.57 3.51
C LEU A 202 33.52 -23.04 2.71
N MET A 203 33.22 -24.34 2.72
CA MET A 203 32.07 -24.89 2.00
C MET A 203 30.77 -24.57 2.71
N ALA A 204 30.75 -24.69 4.04
CA ALA A 204 29.60 -24.26 4.85
C ALA A 204 29.34 -22.75 4.71
N LEU A 205 30.40 -21.94 4.62
CA LEU A 205 30.29 -20.49 4.40
C LEU A 205 29.67 -20.17 3.04
N ALA A 206 30.12 -20.83 1.97
CA ALA A 206 29.56 -20.64 0.63
C ALA A 206 28.06 -20.99 0.59
N GLN A 207 27.65 -22.08 1.26
CA GLN A 207 26.24 -22.47 1.34
C GLN A 207 25.41 -21.49 2.17
N ALA A 208 25.89 -21.07 3.34
CA ALA A 208 25.17 -20.13 4.20
C ALA A 208 25.00 -18.75 3.53
N THR A 209 26.04 -18.27 2.84
CA THR A 209 25.99 -17.00 2.10
C THR A 209 25.07 -17.08 0.88
N ALA A 210 25.01 -18.23 0.19
CA ALA A 210 24.04 -18.47 -0.87
C ALA A 210 22.59 -18.39 -0.36
N LYS A 211 22.28 -19.03 0.77
CA LYS A 211 20.94 -18.96 1.38
C LYS A 211 20.55 -17.52 1.74
N VAL A 212 21.47 -16.72 2.29
CA VAL A 212 21.22 -15.30 2.58
C VAL A 212 20.94 -14.52 1.30
N SER A 213 21.72 -14.76 0.25
CA SER A 213 21.54 -14.13 -1.06
C SER A 213 20.19 -14.48 -1.68
N GLU A 214 19.82 -15.76 -1.68
CA GLU A 214 18.52 -16.23 -2.18
C GLU A 214 17.35 -15.61 -1.40
N TYR A 215 17.45 -15.57 -0.07
CA TYR A 215 16.41 -14.97 0.77
C TYR A 215 16.23 -13.48 0.48
N LYS A 216 17.32 -12.73 0.29
CA LYS A 216 17.27 -11.30 -0.07
C LYS A 216 16.76 -11.07 -1.50
N ASN A 217 17.15 -11.94 -2.44
CA ASN A 217 16.83 -11.80 -3.85
C ASN A 217 15.42 -12.31 -4.22
N ARG A 218 14.72 -13.03 -3.33
CA ARG A 218 13.37 -13.56 -3.61
C ARG A 218 12.36 -12.49 -4.04
N HIS A 219 12.42 -11.31 -3.42
CA HIS A 219 11.54 -10.20 -3.75
C HIS A 219 11.96 -9.51 -5.05
N ILE A 220 13.27 -9.44 -5.31
CA ILE A 220 13.83 -8.91 -6.55
C ILE A 220 13.34 -9.76 -7.74
N ALA A 221 13.46 -11.08 -7.64
CA ALA A 221 13.02 -12.00 -8.70
C ALA A 221 11.51 -11.90 -8.99
N LYS A 222 10.68 -11.72 -7.95
CA LYS A 222 9.24 -11.53 -8.13
C LYS A 222 8.93 -10.23 -8.87
N VAL A 223 9.54 -9.13 -8.45
CA VAL A 223 9.35 -7.80 -9.08
C VAL A 223 9.88 -7.78 -10.51
N GLU A 224 11.02 -8.44 -10.78
CA GLU A 224 11.56 -8.57 -12.13
C GLU A 224 10.62 -9.36 -13.05
N GLY A 225 10.05 -10.47 -12.55
CA GLY A 225 9.07 -11.25 -13.29
C GLY A 225 7.80 -10.45 -13.62
N GLU A 226 7.25 -9.72 -12.66
CA GLU A 226 6.10 -8.83 -12.88
C GLU A 226 6.43 -7.73 -13.90
N ARG A 227 7.60 -7.08 -13.77
CA ARG A 227 8.06 -6.07 -14.73
C ARG A 227 8.17 -6.63 -16.14
N ASP A 228 8.72 -7.84 -16.30
CA ASP A 228 8.91 -8.46 -17.61
C ASP A 228 7.58 -8.87 -18.23
N GLN A 229 6.60 -9.31 -17.42
CA GLN A 229 5.22 -9.53 -17.86
C GLN A 229 4.56 -8.23 -18.35
N TYR A 230 4.59 -7.16 -17.54
CA TYR A 230 4.05 -5.87 -17.94
C TYR A 230 4.73 -5.31 -19.18
N LYS A 231 6.05 -5.51 -19.31
CA LYS A 231 6.79 -5.11 -20.50
C LYS A 231 6.36 -5.91 -21.73
N ALA A 232 6.17 -7.22 -21.60
CA ALA A 232 5.67 -8.05 -22.69
C ALA A 232 4.24 -7.67 -23.11
N GLU A 233 3.36 -7.39 -22.15
CA GLU A 233 2.00 -6.88 -22.42
C GLU A 233 2.04 -5.51 -23.12
N LEU A 234 2.89 -4.59 -22.64
CA LEU A 234 3.11 -3.30 -23.30
C LEU A 234 3.66 -3.46 -24.71
N ASP A 235 4.60 -4.39 -24.96
CA ASP A 235 5.17 -4.64 -26.29
C ASP A 235 4.11 -5.21 -27.26
N VAL A 236 3.17 -6.03 -26.77
CA VAL A 236 2.03 -6.52 -27.57
C VAL A 236 1.08 -5.37 -27.92
N ILE A 237 0.69 -4.55 -26.94
CA ILE A 237 -0.21 -3.40 -27.15
C ILE A 237 0.43 -2.34 -28.04
N ASN A 238 1.72 -2.03 -27.83
CA ASN A 238 2.46 -1.07 -28.63
C ASN A 238 2.84 -1.62 -30.02
N GLY A 239 2.86 -2.94 -30.17
CA GLY A 239 3.19 -3.64 -31.41
C GLY A 239 2.06 -3.62 -32.45
N THR A 240 0.80 -3.52 -32.02
CA THR A 240 -0.38 -3.59 -32.91
C THR A 240 -0.81 -2.24 -33.46
N ASP A 241 -0.66 -1.16 -32.69
CA ASP A 241 -1.26 0.13 -33.03
C ASP A 241 -0.29 1.00 -33.84
N LEU A 242 -0.25 0.73 -35.15
CA LEU A 242 0.37 1.64 -36.11
C LEU A 242 -0.56 2.84 -36.35
N ILE A 243 -0.20 3.99 -35.78
CA ILE A 243 -0.98 5.21 -35.85
C ILE A 243 -0.62 5.98 -37.13
N SER A 244 -1.64 6.33 -37.93
CA SER A 244 -1.41 7.17 -39.11
C SER A 244 -1.02 8.59 -38.68
N LEU A 245 -0.16 9.28 -39.45
CA LEU A 245 0.20 10.68 -39.17
C LEU A 245 -1.02 11.62 -39.08
N ARG A 246 -2.15 11.25 -39.71
CA ARG A 246 -3.42 11.97 -39.56
C ARG A 246 -3.97 11.85 -38.16
N ASN A 247 -4.00 10.63 -37.62
CA ASN A 247 -4.52 10.38 -36.28
C ASN A 247 -3.57 10.94 -35.21
N VAL A 248 -2.24 10.89 -35.44
CA VAL A 248 -1.28 11.57 -34.54
C VAL A 248 -1.60 13.07 -34.45
N GLY A 249 -1.83 13.74 -35.58
CA GLY A 249 -2.20 15.16 -35.58
C GLY A 249 -3.56 15.45 -34.94
N LEU A 250 -4.52 14.53 -35.06
CA LEU A 250 -5.87 14.68 -34.52
C LEU A 250 -5.92 14.45 -33.00
N GLU A 251 -5.30 13.37 -32.53
CA GLU A 251 -5.42 12.87 -31.15
C GLU A 251 -4.36 13.44 -30.21
N TYR A 252 -3.14 13.73 -30.70
CA TYR A 252 -2.00 14.13 -29.86
C TYR A 252 -1.61 15.60 -30.00
N LEU A 253 -2.11 16.29 -31.02
CA LEU A 253 -1.68 17.66 -31.36
C LEU A 253 -2.86 18.62 -31.58
N ASP A 254 -4.00 18.37 -30.95
CA ASP A 254 -5.19 19.24 -31.00
C ASP A 254 -5.68 19.58 -32.42
N GLY A 255 -5.75 18.58 -33.31
CA GLY A 255 -6.40 18.73 -34.63
C GLY A 255 -5.50 19.23 -35.76
N ILE A 256 -4.17 19.10 -35.63
CA ILE A 256 -3.24 19.46 -36.71
C ILE A 256 -3.39 18.54 -37.92
N SER A 257 -3.45 19.14 -39.10
CA SER A 257 -3.49 18.37 -40.35
C SER A 257 -2.20 17.57 -40.58
N SER A 258 -2.34 16.36 -41.12
CA SER A 258 -1.20 15.50 -41.46
C SER A 258 -0.20 16.16 -42.42
N ALA A 259 -0.65 17.07 -43.27
CA ALA A 259 0.19 17.84 -44.18
C ALA A 259 1.09 18.84 -43.43
N ASN A 260 0.55 19.53 -42.44
CA ASN A 260 1.31 20.47 -41.60
C ASN A 260 2.26 19.72 -40.67
N LEU A 261 1.80 18.62 -40.09
CA LEU A 261 2.64 17.76 -39.26
C LEU A 261 3.82 17.19 -40.06
N ARG A 262 3.58 16.73 -41.30
CA ARG A 262 4.67 16.28 -42.19
C ARG A 262 5.70 17.38 -42.42
N LYS A 263 5.27 18.59 -42.77
CA LYS A 263 6.17 19.73 -43.01
C LYS A 263 7.00 20.06 -41.78
N PHE A 264 6.38 20.01 -40.61
CA PHE A 264 7.06 20.20 -39.33
C PHE A 264 8.14 19.15 -39.09
N LEU A 265 7.81 17.86 -39.26
CA LEU A 265 8.77 16.78 -39.09
C LEU A 265 9.92 16.83 -40.12
N GLN A 266 9.65 17.33 -41.32
CA GLN A 266 10.67 17.59 -42.35
C GLN A 266 11.59 18.74 -41.93
N TYR A 267 11.04 19.84 -41.43
CA TYR A 267 11.79 20.99 -40.93
C TYR A 267 12.71 20.61 -39.75
N GLN A 268 12.23 19.74 -38.87
CA GLN A 268 12.99 19.24 -37.71
C GLN A 268 13.98 18.12 -38.08
N GLY A 269 14.08 17.75 -39.36
CA GLY A 269 15.00 16.71 -39.85
C GLY A 269 14.63 15.28 -39.42
N VAL A 270 13.39 15.07 -38.96
CA VAL A 270 12.87 13.76 -38.54
C VAL A 270 12.51 12.91 -39.75
N LEU A 271 11.86 13.52 -40.75
CA LEU A 271 11.49 12.89 -42.02
C LEU A 271 12.30 13.45 -43.20
N SER A 272 12.48 12.62 -44.22
CA SER A 272 13.11 13.02 -45.48
C SER A 272 12.28 14.05 -46.25
N ASN A 273 12.95 14.94 -46.99
CA ASN A 273 12.29 15.86 -47.92
C ASN A 273 11.91 15.18 -49.24
N VAL A 274 12.67 14.16 -49.63
CA VAL A 274 12.47 13.39 -50.86
C VAL A 274 11.69 12.12 -50.55
N ARG A 275 10.78 11.74 -51.45
CA ARG A 275 10.07 10.47 -51.35
C ARG A 275 10.92 9.35 -51.91
N ALA A 276 11.01 8.25 -51.18
CA ALA A 276 11.55 6.99 -51.68
C ALA A 276 10.39 5.99 -51.72
N ASP A 277 10.23 5.26 -52.83
CA ASP A 277 9.22 4.21 -52.95
C ASP A 277 7.79 4.67 -52.55
N GLY A 278 7.42 5.88 -53.01
CA GLY A 278 6.10 6.47 -52.82
C GLY A 278 5.82 7.14 -51.46
N HIS A 279 6.73 7.06 -50.48
CA HIS A 279 6.54 7.61 -49.13
C HIS A 279 7.76 8.40 -48.62
N TYR A 280 7.59 9.17 -47.55
CA TYR A 280 8.71 9.85 -46.87
C TYR A 280 9.30 8.90 -45.84
N THR A 281 10.62 8.83 -45.75
CA THR A 281 11.34 7.93 -44.84
C THR A 281 11.80 8.68 -43.60
N ALA A 282 11.81 8.01 -42.46
CA ALA A 282 12.42 8.55 -41.26
C ALA A 282 13.95 8.50 -41.37
N ASN A 283 14.63 9.52 -40.84
CA ASN A 283 16.09 9.47 -40.72
C ASN A 283 16.48 8.30 -39.80
N VAL A 284 17.66 7.70 -40.01
CA VAL A 284 18.17 6.53 -39.26
C VAL A 284 18.07 6.75 -37.75
N LYS A 285 18.36 7.96 -37.27
CA LYS A 285 18.25 8.34 -35.85
C LYS A 285 16.84 8.20 -35.27
N TYR A 286 15.81 8.40 -36.08
CA TYR A 286 14.40 8.40 -35.67
C TYR A 286 13.64 7.17 -36.18
N ALA A 287 14.32 6.21 -36.81
CA ALA A 287 13.70 5.03 -37.38
C ALA A 287 12.91 4.19 -36.36
N LYS A 288 13.31 4.19 -35.08
CA LYS A 288 12.59 3.49 -33.99
C LYS A 288 11.12 3.92 -33.85
N TYR A 289 10.82 5.19 -34.15
CA TYR A 289 9.51 5.80 -33.94
C TYR A 289 8.51 5.54 -35.08
N PHE A 290 8.96 4.96 -36.19
CA PHE A 290 8.14 4.75 -37.38
C PHE A 290 8.25 3.33 -37.91
N LYS A 291 7.14 2.80 -38.43
CA LYS A 291 7.09 1.51 -39.11
C LYS A 291 6.36 1.65 -40.45
N LEU A 292 6.76 0.86 -41.43
CA LEU A 292 6.11 0.82 -42.74
C LEU A 292 4.91 -0.10 -42.71
N SER A 293 3.76 0.42 -43.13
CA SER A 293 2.53 -0.34 -43.34
C SER A 293 2.32 -0.51 -44.84
N THR A 294 2.23 -1.76 -45.27
CA THR A 294 1.96 -2.12 -46.67
C THR A 294 0.50 -2.50 -46.81
N THR A 295 -0.21 -1.86 -47.73
CA THR A 295 -1.62 -2.13 -48.02
C THR A 295 -1.82 -2.24 -49.52
N VAL A 296 -2.63 -3.19 -49.98
CA VAL A 296 -3.00 -3.30 -51.40
C VAL A 296 -4.20 -2.40 -51.65
N LYS A 297 -4.07 -1.46 -52.60
CA LYS A 297 -5.16 -0.59 -53.03
C LYS A 297 -5.21 -0.58 -54.56
N ASN A 298 -6.36 -0.90 -55.13
CA ASN A 298 -6.58 -0.93 -56.58
C ASN A 298 -5.51 -1.77 -57.32
N ASP A 299 -5.27 -3.00 -56.87
CA ASP A 299 -4.24 -3.93 -57.38
C ASP A 299 -2.79 -3.40 -57.38
N ARG A 300 -2.52 -2.33 -56.60
CA ARG A 300 -1.18 -1.77 -56.43
C ARG A 300 -0.76 -1.81 -54.97
N LEU A 301 0.50 -2.19 -54.75
CA LEU A 301 1.12 -2.18 -53.43
C LEU A 301 1.39 -0.73 -52.99
N CYS A 302 0.71 -0.27 -51.94
CA CYS A 302 0.94 1.05 -51.37
C CYS A 302 1.66 0.91 -50.02
N LYS A 303 2.82 1.54 -49.90
CA LYS A 303 3.59 1.63 -48.65
C LYS A 303 3.34 2.98 -48.02
N THR A 304 2.99 2.99 -46.74
CA THR A 304 2.76 4.21 -45.96
C THR A 304 3.54 4.16 -44.65
N LEU A 305 4.18 5.27 -44.30
CA LEU A 305 4.87 5.40 -43.01
C LEU A 305 3.84 5.68 -41.92
N LYS A 306 3.86 4.86 -40.87
CA LYS A 306 3.02 5.02 -39.67
C LYS A 306 3.91 5.22 -38.45
N ALA A 307 3.41 5.95 -37.46
CA ALA A 307 4.09 6.14 -36.18
C ALA A 307 3.74 4.98 -35.24
N THR A 308 4.69 4.58 -34.40
CA THR A 308 4.40 3.76 -33.22
C THR A 308 3.77 4.64 -32.15
N ARG A 309 3.20 4.05 -31.09
CA ARG A 309 2.71 4.82 -29.93
C ARG A 309 3.82 5.66 -29.29
N GLU A 310 5.01 5.08 -29.10
CA GLU A 310 6.21 5.83 -28.69
C GLU A 310 6.52 6.97 -29.66
N GLY A 311 6.38 6.74 -30.96
CA GLY A 311 6.58 7.75 -31.99
C GLY A 311 5.56 8.87 -31.94
N ALA A 312 4.29 8.59 -31.65
CA ALA A 312 3.25 9.61 -31.51
C ALA A 312 3.53 10.53 -30.31
N ILE A 313 3.92 9.95 -29.16
CA ILE A 313 4.32 10.71 -27.96
C ILE A 313 5.56 11.55 -28.25
N PHE A 314 6.59 10.98 -28.88
CA PHE A 314 7.80 11.70 -29.27
C PHE A 314 7.47 12.90 -30.19
N ILE A 315 6.59 12.71 -31.17
CA ILE A 315 6.16 13.79 -32.07
C ILE A 315 5.42 14.89 -31.29
N ALA A 316 4.58 14.53 -30.31
CA ALA A 316 3.88 15.46 -29.45
C ALA A 316 4.83 16.33 -28.63
N GLU A 317 5.76 15.71 -27.91
CA GLU A 317 6.78 16.44 -27.14
C GLU A 317 7.63 17.36 -28.00
N LEU A 318 8.00 16.91 -29.21
CA LEU A 318 8.81 17.69 -30.14
C LEU A 318 8.03 18.92 -30.63
N TYR A 319 6.73 18.76 -30.86
CA TYR A 319 5.82 19.84 -31.25
C TYR A 319 5.62 20.87 -30.13
N GLU A 320 5.36 20.41 -28.90
CA GLU A 320 5.24 21.29 -27.72
C GLU A 320 6.52 22.09 -27.48
N LYS A 321 7.69 21.42 -27.49
CA LYS A 321 9.00 22.09 -27.33
C LYS A 321 9.24 23.15 -28.41
N HIS A 322 8.77 22.92 -29.64
CA HIS A 322 8.89 23.92 -30.70
C HIS A 322 7.95 25.11 -30.48
N ASN A 323 6.72 24.87 -30.03
CA ASN A 323 5.77 25.94 -29.74
C ASN A 323 6.22 26.81 -28.55
N ILE A 324 6.74 26.20 -27.49
CA ILE A 324 7.30 26.93 -26.34
C ILE A 324 8.45 27.83 -26.78
N LYS A 325 9.35 27.34 -27.65
CA LYS A 325 10.46 28.13 -28.21
C LYS A 325 10.02 29.25 -29.17
N LYS A 326 8.79 29.19 -29.68
CA LYS A 326 8.22 30.22 -30.56
C LYS A 326 7.44 31.28 -29.77
N SER A 327 6.93 30.94 -28.59
CA SER A 327 6.23 31.85 -27.68
C SER A 327 7.16 32.60 -26.71
N ALA A 328 8.41 32.14 -26.55
CA ALA A 328 9.49 32.83 -25.84
C ALA A 328 10.25 33.75 -26.81
#